data_AF-A0A965E414-F1
#
_entry.id   AF-A0A965E414-F1
#
_cell.length_a   1.000
_cell.length_b   1.000
_cell.length_c   1.000
_cell.angle_alpha   90.00
_cell.angle_beta   90.00
_cell.angle_gamma   90.00
#
_symmetry.space_group_name_H-M   'P 1'
#
loop_
_entity.id
_entity.type
_entity.pdbx_description
1 polymer ?
#
loop_
_entity_poly.entity_id
_entity_poly.type
_entity_poly.pdbx_seq_one_letter_code
_entity_poly.pdbx_strand_id
1 'polypeptide(L)' 'MVEVNEALIRKVAALSMLKLEESELKDYVRSIAGILGHVEQLSSVNTDGVEPLLYG' A
#
# COMPACT_ATOMS: atom_id res chain seq x y z
N MET A 1 -10.94 3.75 -5.01
CA MET A 1 -9.68 3.10 -5.41
C MET A 1 -8.56 4.08 -5.17
N VAL A 2 -7.50 3.67 -4.47
CA VAL A 2 -6.33 4.53 -4.26
C VAL A 2 -5.48 4.48 -5.52
N GLU A 3 -5.32 5.61 -6.20
CA GLU A 3 -4.43 5.70 -7.34
C GLU A 3 -2.97 5.73 -6.85
N VAL A 4 -2.19 4.71 -7.21
CA VAL A 4 -0.77 4.64 -6.87
C VAL A 4 0.02 5.47 -7.88
N ASN A 5 0.64 6.55 -7.42
CA ASN A 5 1.47 7.44 -8.22
C ASN A 5 2.76 7.82 -7.49
N GLU A 6 3.69 8.46 -8.20
CA GLU A 6 5.01 8.81 -7.66
C GLU A 6 4.92 9.72 -6.43
N ALA A 7 3.95 10.65 -6.38
CA ALA A 7 3.76 11.53 -5.23
C ALA A 7 3.36 10.73 -3.98
N LEU A 8 2.49 9.73 -4.13
CA LEU A 8 2.13 8.81 -3.05
C LEU A 8 3.33 7.99 -2.58
N ILE A 9 4.10 7.42 -3.51
CA ILE A 9 5.31 6.63 -3.17
C ILE A 9 6.34 7.50 -2.43
N ARG A 10 6.59 8.72 -2.88
CA ARG A 10 7.48 9.67 -2.18
C ARG A 10 6.97 9.99 -0.78
N LYS A 11 5.66 10.16 -0.61
CA LYS A 11 5.05 10.41 0.71
C LYS A 11 5.23 9.24 1.66
N VAL A 12 4.97 8.02 1.19
CA VAL A 12 5.16 6.79 1.98
C VAL A 12 6.64 6.61 2.34
N ALA A 13 7.55 6.80 1.39
CA ALA A 13 8.99 6.72 1.64
C ALA A 13 9.44 7.73 2.72
N ALA A 14 8.94 8.97 2.67
CA ALA A 14 9.23 9.98 3.69
C ALA A 14 8.72 9.58 5.08
N LEU A 15 7.50 9.02 5.18
CA LEU A 15 6.94 8.51 6.44
C LEU A 15 7.74 7.33 7.00
N SER A 16 8.31 6.51 6.12
CA SER A 16 9.12 5.34 6.49
C SER A 16 10.61 5.64 6.62
N MET A 17 11.04 6.90 6.50
CA MET A 17 12.45 7.32 6.51
C MET A 17 13.31 6.60 5.44
N LEU A 18 12.71 6.26 4.30
CA LEU A 18 13.37 5.65 3.17
C LEU A 18 13.77 6.73 2.16
N LYS A 19 15.02 6.67 1.69
CA LYS A 19 15.48 7.47 0.55
C LYS A 19 15.30 6.65 -0.72
N LEU A 20 14.62 7.22 -1.71
CA LEU A 20 14.40 6.62 -3.02
C LEU A 20 15.01 7.51 -4.10
N GLU A 21 15.69 6.90 -5.06
CA GLU A 21 16.18 7.58 -6.25
C GLU A 21 15.06 7.69 -7.31
N GLU A 22 15.13 8.70 -8.19
CA GLU A 22 14.05 8.92 -9.17
C GLU A 22 13.87 7.74 -10.13
N SER A 23 14.95 7.03 -10.43
CA SER A 23 14.93 5.82 -11.26
C SER A 23 14.11 4.68 -10.66
N GLU A 24 13.95 4.64 -9.34
CA GLU A 24 13.29 3.54 -8.64
C GLU A 24 11.77 3.77 -8.49
N LEU A 25 11.32 5.03 -8.61
CA LEU A 25 9.92 5.40 -8.34
C LEU A 25 8.92 4.65 -9.22
N LYS A 26 9.23 4.50 -10.51
CA LYS A 26 8.34 3.79 -11.45
C LYS A 26 8.17 2.33 -11.10
N ASP A 27 9.25 1.69 -10.64
CA ASP A 27 9.23 0.28 -10.23
C ASP A 27 8.45 0.10 -8.93
N TYR A 28 8.60 1.02 -7.98
CA TYR A 28 7.81 1.03 -6.75
C TYR A 28 6.33 1.30 -7.01
N VAL A 29 5.98 2.24 -7.90
CA VAL A 29 4.57 2.47 -8.29
C VAL A 29 3.95 1.17 -8.82
N ARG A 30 4.63 0.48 -9.75
CA ARG A 30 4.14 -0.79 -10.31
C ARG A 30 4.00 -1.87 -9.22
N SER A 31 5.01 -2.01 -8.38
CA SER A 31 5.06 -3.07 -7.36
C SER A 31 3.98 -2.87 -6.30
N ILE A 32 3.83 -1.64 -5.80
CA ILE A 32 2.82 -1.31 -4.79
C ILE A 32 1.41 -1.41 -5.37
N ALA A 33 1.20 -0.99 -6.63
CA ALA A 33 -0.08 -1.18 -7.30
C ALA A 33 -0.46 -2.66 -7.40
N GLY A 34 0.49 -3.54 -7.73
CA GLY A 34 0.28 -4.99 -7.76
C GLY A 34 -0.07 -5.58 -6.39
N ILE A 35 0.65 -5.17 -5.34
CA ILE A 35 0.39 -5.62 -3.96
C ILE A 35 -1.00 -5.17 -3.50
N LEU A 36 -1.36 -3.90 -3.71
CA LEU A 36 -2.67 -3.39 -3.30
C LEU A 36 -3.81 -4.08 -4.06
N GLY A 37 -3.63 -4.34 -5.36
CA GLY A 37 -4.60 -5.11 -6.13
C GLY A 37 -4.81 -6.54 -5.62
N HIS A 38 -3.77 -7.17 -5.08
CA HIS A 38 -3.93 -8.47 -4.42
C HIS A 38 -4.65 -8.34 -3.07
N VAL A 39 -4.30 -7.35 -2.24
CA VAL A 39 -4.94 -7.09 -0.94
C VAL A 39 -6.43 -6.74 -1.07
N GLU A 40 -6.84 -6.10 -2.18
CA GLU A 40 -8.25 -5.80 -2.45
C GLU A 40 -9.14 -7.04 -2.43
N GLN A 41 -8.61 -8.24 -2.71
CA GLN A 41 -9.36 -9.50 -2.63
C GLN A 41 -9.91 -9.75 -1.21
N LEU A 42 -9.22 -9.28 -0.17
CA LEU A 42 -9.68 -9.41 1.22
C LEU A 42 -10.95 -8.59 1.51
N SER A 43 -11.24 -7.56 0.71
CA SER A 43 -12.43 -6.71 0.88
C SER A 43 -13.75 -7.45 0.57
N SER A 44 -13.67 -8.64 -0.03
CA SER A 44 -14.83 -9.50 -0.31
C SER A 44 -15.32 -10.28 0.92
N VAL A 45 -14.53 -10.29 1.99
CA VAL A 45 -14.87 -11.00 3.23
C VAL A 45 -15.71 -10.09 4.12
N ASN A 46 -16.85 -10.60 4.61
CA ASN A 46 -17.69 -9.86 5.55
C ASN A 46 -17.01 -9.82 6.94
N THR A 47 -16.76 -8.61 7.44
CA THR A 47 -16.20 -8.36 8.77
C THR A 47 -17.19 -7.66 9.71
N ASP A 48 -18.48 -7.61 9.35
CA ASP A 48 -19.54 -7.01 10.15
C ASP A 48 -19.63 -7.67 11.54
N GLY A 49 -19.51 -6.85 12.58
CA GLY A 49 -19.58 -7.30 13.98
C GLY A 49 -18.39 -8.12 14.45
N VAL A 50 -17.31 -8.21 13.67
CA VAL A 50 -16.07 -8.90 14.06
C VAL A 50 -15.10 -7.89 14.66
N GLU A 51 -14.69 -8.12 15.91
CA GLU A 51 -13.68 -7.29 16.57
C GLU A 51 -12.26 -7.61 16.06
N PRO A 52 -11.41 -6.60 15.80
CA PRO A 52 -10.02 -6.82 15.39
C PRO A 52 -9.17 -7.48 16.49
N LEU A 53 -8.36 -8.47 16.10
CA LEU A 53 -7.35 -9.02 17.01
C LEU A 53 -6.13 -8.09 17.05
N LEU A 54 -5.96 -7.36 18.15
CA LEU A 54 -4.87 -6.39 18.33
C LEU A 54 -3.67 -6.94 19.13
N TYR A 55 -3.90 -7.94 19.98
CA TYR A 55 -2.90 -8.50 20.88
C TYR A 55 -3.00 -10.03 20.93
N GLY A 56 -1.84 -10.68 20.96
CA GLY A 56 -1.61 -12.09 21.26
C GLY A 56 -0.27 -12.23 21.96
#